data_AF-D7DY26-F1
#
_entry.id   AF-D7DY26-F1
#
_cell.length_a   1.000
_cell.length_b   1.000
_cell.length_c   1.000
_cell.angle_alpha   90.00
_cell.angle_beta   90.00
_cell.angle_gamma   90.00
#
_symmetry.space_group_name_H-M   'P 1'
#
loop_
_entity.id
_entity.type
_entity.pdbx_description
1 polymer ?
#
loop_
_entity_poly.entity_id
_entity_poly.type
_entity_poly.pdbx_seq_one_letter_code
_entity_poly.pdbx_strand_id
1 'polypeptide(L)'
;MKFPRTTLILILLALGLGTFVYCHEIKGYTQREEVKQNQQRIFTFTADDVQSLTIKTKDIRLNLERSTKPEPPKWVIKSPISEPANNAIVSYLMNLLVKGKSDKNLAIPDNQLSEFGLDNPQATIEIKLKNQQIHKLILGKLNFNNSFLYAKVESAVKNNDNFNILLLVSKDFSNAVNRDLSEWKESDKNSESQPLPELPKLTPITTPTNSKKKINTATIRGYFKIPWLCIKNLDIPLPPF
;
A
#
# COMPACT_ATOMS: atom_id res chain seq x y z
N MET A 1 -35.58 48.60 31.06
CA MET A 1 -36.22 48.81 29.73
C MET A 1 -37.25 47.70 29.51
N LYS A 2 -38.51 48.04 29.21
CA LYS A 2 -39.57 47.05 28.95
C LYS A 2 -39.46 46.61 27.48
N PHE A 3 -39.01 45.38 27.23
CA PHE A 3 -39.01 44.84 25.87
C PHE A 3 -40.46 44.65 25.39
N PRO A 4 -40.83 45.16 24.21
CA PRO A 4 -42.18 44.99 23.71
C PRO A 4 -42.40 43.51 23.39
N ARG A 5 -43.62 43.02 23.67
CA ARG A 5 -43.99 41.60 23.51
C ARG A 5 -43.72 41.07 22.09
N THR A 6 -43.77 41.96 21.11
CA THR A 6 -43.47 41.67 19.70
C THR A 6 -42.02 41.26 19.47
N THR A 7 -41.05 41.89 20.16
CA THR A 7 -39.63 41.50 20.07
C THR A 7 -39.40 40.11 20.67
N LEU A 8 -40.11 39.77 21.75
CA LEU A 8 -40.00 38.45 22.38
C LEU A 8 -40.56 37.33 21.47
N ILE A 9 -41.68 37.59 20.79
CA ILE A 9 -42.27 36.68 19.81
C ILE A 9 -41.32 36.47 18.62
N LEU A 10 -40.72 37.55 18.10
CA LEU A 10 -39.75 37.45 17.00
C LEU A 10 -38.51 36.64 17.38
N ILE A 11 -38.00 36.80 18.61
CA ILE A 11 -36.86 36.01 19.10
C ILE A 11 -37.22 34.52 19.19
N LEU A 12 -38.40 34.18 19.73
CA LEU A 12 -38.85 32.79 19.80
C LEU A 12 -39.03 32.18 18.40
N LEU A 13 -39.59 32.93 17.47
CA LEU A 13 -39.73 32.49 16.07
C LEU A 13 -38.36 32.26 15.43
N ALA A 14 -37.42 33.19 15.61
CA ALA A 14 -36.07 33.07 15.09
C ALA A 14 -35.32 31.87 15.68
N LEU A 15 -35.47 31.61 16.98
CA LEU A 15 -34.89 30.42 17.64
C LEU A 15 -35.55 29.12 17.15
N GLY A 16 -36.87 29.11 16.94
CA GLY A 16 -37.59 27.96 16.41
C GLY A 16 -37.14 27.60 14.99
N LEU A 17 -37.07 28.60 14.10
CA LEU A 17 -36.57 28.43 12.74
C LEU A 17 -35.09 28.05 12.70
N GLY A 18 -34.24 28.70 13.52
CA GLY A 18 -32.81 28.38 13.63
C GLY A 18 -32.58 26.95 14.11
N THR A 19 -33.35 26.48 15.09
CA THR A 19 -33.29 25.09 15.58
C THR A 19 -33.75 24.10 14.52
N PHE A 20 -34.82 24.43 13.78
CA PHE A 20 -35.33 23.59 12.70
C PHE A 20 -34.30 23.40 11.58
N VAL A 21 -33.70 24.50 11.11
CA VAL A 21 -32.64 24.47 10.08
C VAL A 21 -31.41 23.71 10.59
N TYR A 22 -30.97 23.97 11.83
CA TYR A 22 -29.84 23.25 12.43
C TYR A 22 -30.07 21.72 12.46
N CYS A 23 -31.26 21.28 12.86
CA CYS A 23 -31.59 19.85 12.89
C CYS A 23 -31.72 19.24 11.48
N HIS A 24 -32.33 19.95 10.55
CA HIS A 24 -32.63 19.41 9.22
C HIS A 24 -31.42 19.44 8.27
N GLU A 25 -30.63 20.52 8.28
CA GLU A 25 -29.48 20.67 7.38
C GLU A 25 -28.20 20.13 8.01
N ILE A 26 -27.83 20.58 9.21
CA ILE A 26 -26.51 20.26 9.78
C ILE A 26 -26.50 18.85 10.38
N LYS A 27 -27.48 18.52 11.23
CA LYS A 27 -27.52 17.20 11.89
C LYS A 27 -27.91 16.08 10.91
N GLY A 28 -28.80 16.38 9.97
CA GLY A 28 -29.21 15.46 8.90
C GLY A 28 -28.11 15.14 7.90
N TYR A 29 -27.27 16.12 7.54
CA TYR A 29 -26.12 15.90 6.65
C TYR A 29 -25.10 14.96 7.29
N THR A 30 -24.71 15.21 8.55
CA THR A 30 -23.72 14.38 9.25
C THR A 30 -24.17 12.92 9.38
N GLN A 31 -25.44 12.67 9.74
CA GLN A 31 -25.96 11.29 9.82
C GLN A 31 -26.01 10.60 8.45
N ARG A 32 -26.39 11.30 7.38
CA ARG A 32 -26.41 10.72 6.03
C ARG A 32 -25.00 10.41 5.53
N GLU A 33 -24.03 11.27 5.81
CA GLU A 33 -22.62 11.03 5.51
C GLU A 33 -22.08 9.82 6.29
N GLU A 34 -22.35 9.71 7.59
CA GLU A 34 -21.93 8.57 8.40
C GLU A 34 -22.57 7.26 7.93
N VAL A 35 -23.85 7.27 7.57
CA VAL A 35 -24.56 6.10 7.03
C VAL A 35 -23.98 5.70 5.67
N LYS A 36 -23.77 6.65 4.75
CA LYS A 36 -23.12 6.37 3.46
C LYS A 36 -21.71 5.82 3.64
N GLN A 37 -20.93 6.41 4.54
CA GLN A 37 -19.57 5.97 4.83
C GLN A 37 -19.53 4.57 5.42
N ASN A 38 -20.49 4.20 6.28
CA ASN A 38 -20.59 2.83 6.79
C ASN A 38 -21.09 1.84 5.74
N GLN A 39 -22.04 2.24 4.89
CA GLN A 39 -22.55 1.38 3.81
C GLN A 39 -21.51 1.07 2.73
N GLN A 40 -20.55 1.97 2.52
CA GLN A 40 -19.47 1.78 1.54
C GLN A 40 -18.24 1.06 2.11
N ARG A 41 -18.12 0.85 3.43
CA ARG A 41 -16.98 0.15 4.00
C ARG A 41 -16.94 -1.30 3.53
N ILE A 42 -15.74 -1.78 3.19
CA ILE A 42 -15.52 -3.17 2.78
C ILE A 42 -15.65 -4.09 4.01
N PHE A 43 -15.11 -3.66 5.15
CA PHE A 43 -15.13 -4.39 6.42
C PHE A 43 -15.52 -3.49 7.59
N THR A 44 -16.07 -4.09 8.64
CA THR A 44 -16.53 -3.38 9.84
C THR A 44 -15.65 -3.62 11.07
N PHE A 45 -14.62 -4.46 10.97
CA PHE A 45 -13.66 -4.71 12.06
C PHE A 45 -12.61 -3.60 12.16
N THR A 46 -11.91 -3.54 13.30
CA THR A 46 -10.80 -2.61 13.52
C THR A 46 -9.45 -3.29 13.33
N ALA A 47 -8.38 -2.50 13.20
CA ALA A 47 -7.03 -3.03 13.04
C ALA A 47 -6.60 -3.91 14.23
N ASP A 48 -7.13 -3.63 15.42
CA ASP A 48 -6.80 -4.38 16.62
C ASP A 48 -7.51 -5.71 16.75
N ASP A 49 -8.59 -5.92 15.99
CA ASP A 49 -9.32 -7.18 15.97
C ASP A 49 -8.61 -8.25 15.14
N VAL A 50 -7.69 -7.84 14.25
CA VAL A 50 -6.99 -8.75 13.35
C VAL A 50 -5.84 -9.47 14.06
N GLN A 51 -5.86 -10.80 13.98
CA GLN A 51 -4.87 -11.68 14.60
C GLN A 51 -3.88 -12.24 13.57
N SER A 52 -4.36 -12.61 12.37
CA SER A 52 -3.51 -13.08 11.27
C SER A 52 -4.03 -12.64 9.91
N LEU A 53 -3.10 -12.46 8.98
CA LEU A 53 -3.35 -12.13 7.58
C LEU A 53 -2.63 -13.16 6.71
N THR A 54 -3.34 -13.81 5.80
CA THR A 54 -2.75 -14.66 4.78
C THR A 54 -2.98 -14.04 3.41
N ILE A 55 -1.89 -13.73 2.71
CA ILE A 55 -1.91 -13.17 1.36
C ILE A 55 -1.48 -14.28 0.40
N LYS A 56 -2.29 -14.52 -0.61
CA LYS A 56 -2.01 -15.46 -1.70
C LYS A 56 -2.00 -14.67 -3.00
N THR A 57 -0.85 -14.59 -3.65
CA THR A 57 -0.73 -14.10 -5.03
C THR A 57 -0.37 -15.27 -5.93
N LYS A 58 -0.13 -15.01 -7.22
CA LYS A 58 0.35 -16.03 -8.16
C LYS A 58 1.74 -16.54 -7.81
N ASP A 59 2.58 -15.67 -7.25
CA ASP A 59 4.01 -15.94 -7.04
C ASP A 59 4.29 -16.46 -5.62
N ILE A 60 3.59 -15.92 -4.61
CA ILE A 60 3.88 -16.20 -3.20
C ILE A 60 2.63 -16.41 -2.36
N ARG A 61 2.78 -17.21 -1.30
CA ARG A 61 1.83 -17.32 -0.19
C ARG A 61 2.51 -16.83 1.08
N LEU A 62 2.09 -15.66 1.54
CA LEU A 62 2.59 -15.02 2.75
C LEU A 62 1.60 -15.23 3.90
N ASN A 63 2.09 -15.70 5.05
CA ASN A 63 1.31 -15.76 6.27
C ASN A 63 1.93 -14.84 7.32
N LEU A 64 1.15 -13.87 7.78
CA LEU A 64 1.52 -12.87 8.78
C LEU A 64 0.70 -13.11 10.04
N GLU A 65 1.36 -13.13 11.18
CA GLU A 65 0.71 -13.28 12.48
C GLU A 65 1.15 -12.16 13.42
N ARG A 66 0.18 -11.62 14.16
CA ARG A 66 0.44 -10.61 15.19
C ARG A 66 0.96 -11.31 16.44
N SER A 67 2.22 -11.08 16.78
CA SER A 67 2.81 -11.62 17.99
C SER A 67 2.20 -10.96 19.23
N THR A 68 1.92 -11.76 20.25
CA THR A 68 1.43 -11.28 21.56
C THR A 68 2.54 -10.74 22.45
N LYS A 69 3.81 -11.02 22.11
CA LYS A 69 5.01 -10.53 22.80
C LYS A 69 6.12 -10.24 21.78
N PRO A 70 6.88 -9.14 21.88
CA PRO A 70 6.86 -8.09 22.91
C PRO A 70 5.67 -7.12 22.77
N GLU A 71 5.50 -6.21 23.74
CA GLU A 71 4.55 -5.09 23.69
C GLU A 71 5.32 -3.80 23.36
N PRO A 72 4.98 -3.07 22.29
CA PRO A 72 3.82 -3.24 21.42
C PRO A 72 3.92 -4.47 20.48
N PRO A 73 2.78 -5.12 20.17
CA PRO A 73 2.74 -6.34 19.36
C PRO A 73 3.34 -6.11 17.98
N LYS A 74 4.26 -7.00 17.59
CA LYS A 74 4.92 -6.97 16.29
C LYS A 74 4.32 -8.01 15.34
N TRP A 75 4.30 -7.68 14.06
CA TRP A 75 3.95 -8.62 13.01
C TRP A 75 5.14 -9.50 12.65
N VAL A 76 4.88 -10.79 12.47
CA VAL A 76 5.89 -11.78 12.11
C VAL A 76 5.39 -12.54 10.90
N ILE A 77 6.25 -12.70 9.90
CA ILE A 77 6.02 -13.63 8.80
C ILE A 77 6.23 -15.04 9.35
N LYS A 78 5.23 -15.91 9.18
CA LYS A 78 5.29 -17.33 9.56
C LYS A 78 5.59 -18.24 8.38
N SER A 79 5.27 -17.78 7.17
CA SER A 79 5.49 -18.52 5.93
C SER A 79 5.61 -17.52 4.78
N PRO A 80 6.53 -17.71 3.81
CA PRO A 80 7.44 -18.87 3.66
C PRO A 80 8.66 -18.84 4.59
N ILE A 81 8.97 -17.69 5.19
CA ILE A 81 10.08 -17.48 6.10
C ILE A 81 9.57 -17.10 7.50
N SER A 82 10.32 -17.42 8.55
CA SER A 82 9.95 -17.11 9.94
C SER A 82 10.73 -15.90 10.46
N GLU A 83 10.39 -14.71 9.96
CA GLU A 83 11.13 -13.46 10.25
C GLU A 83 10.19 -12.30 10.65
N PRO A 84 10.68 -11.29 11.37
CA PRO A 84 9.91 -10.07 11.65
C PRO A 84 9.43 -9.40 10.36
N ALA A 85 8.17 -8.99 10.35
CA ALA A 85 7.58 -8.31 9.20
C ALA A 85 7.83 -6.80 9.27
N ASN A 86 7.92 -6.16 8.10
CA ASN A 86 7.98 -4.72 7.95
C ASN A 86 6.68 -4.08 8.46
N ASN A 87 6.76 -3.40 9.59
CA ASN A 87 5.59 -2.78 10.21
C ASN A 87 4.91 -1.76 9.28
N ALA A 88 5.68 -0.99 8.49
CA ALA A 88 5.11 0.02 7.59
C ALA A 88 4.25 -0.61 6.51
N ILE A 89 4.70 -1.72 5.91
CA ILE A 89 3.97 -2.42 4.84
C ILE A 89 2.74 -3.12 5.39
N VAL A 90 2.87 -3.82 6.53
CA VAL A 90 1.71 -4.46 7.16
C VAL A 90 0.67 -3.42 7.58
N SER A 91 1.11 -2.28 8.13
CA SER A 91 0.22 -1.17 8.49
C SER A 91 -0.46 -0.55 7.28
N TYR A 92 0.23 -0.45 6.14
CA TYR A 92 -0.37 0.02 4.89
C TYR A 92 -1.52 -0.89 4.44
N LEU A 93 -1.28 -2.21 4.38
CA LEU A 93 -2.33 -3.17 4.03
C LEU A 93 -3.47 -3.15 5.05
N MET A 94 -3.16 -3.09 6.35
CA MET A 94 -4.17 -3.02 7.41
C MET A 94 -5.04 -1.78 7.27
N ASN A 95 -4.45 -0.62 6.97
CA ASN A 95 -5.17 0.62 6.76
C ASN A 95 -6.11 0.52 5.56
N LEU A 96 -5.69 -0.14 4.48
CA LEU A 96 -6.56 -0.42 3.33
C LEU A 96 -7.74 -1.33 3.72
N LEU A 97 -7.52 -2.37 4.53
CA LEU A 97 -8.61 -3.26 4.95
C LEU A 97 -9.62 -2.56 5.87
N VAL A 98 -9.15 -1.77 6.83
CA VAL A 98 -10.01 -1.13 7.85
C VAL A 98 -10.68 0.14 7.34
N LYS A 99 -9.98 0.96 6.55
CA LYS A 99 -10.52 2.21 6.01
C LYS A 99 -11.02 2.07 4.57
N GLY A 100 -10.80 0.92 3.95
CA GLY A 100 -11.17 0.64 2.58
C GLY A 100 -12.67 0.78 2.36
N LYS A 101 -13.00 1.48 1.27
CA LYS A 101 -14.37 1.67 0.80
C LYS A 101 -14.51 1.12 -0.60
N SER A 102 -15.69 0.60 -0.89
CA SER A 102 -16.13 0.28 -2.23
C SER A 102 -16.67 1.55 -2.90
N ASP A 103 -16.17 1.86 -4.09
CA ASP A 103 -16.71 2.94 -4.93
C ASP A 103 -18.13 2.58 -5.38
N LYS A 104 -18.33 1.33 -5.80
CA LYS A 104 -19.60 0.80 -6.29
C LYS A 104 -19.75 -0.67 -5.92
N ASN A 105 -20.99 -1.04 -5.60
CA ASN A 105 -21.39 -2.42 -5.39
C ASN A 105 -22.27 -2.85 -6.57
N LEU A 106 -21.93 -3.98 -7.20
CA LEU A 106 -22.62 -4.55 -8.35
C LEU A 106 -23.10 -5.94 -7.97
N ALA A 107 -24.39 -6.22 -8.13
CA ALA A 107 -24.90 -7.57 -8.00
C ALA A 107 -24.68 -8.30 -9.33
N ILE A 108 -23.94 -9.41 -9.30
CA ILE A 108 -23.65 -10.22 -10.49
C ILE A 108 -24.05 -11.68 -10.24
N PRO A 109 -24.56 -12.39 -11.26
CA PRO A 109 -24.81 -13.82 -11.17
C PRO A 109 -23.49 -14.61 -11.07
N ASP A 110 -23.53 -15.78 -10.43
CA ASP A 110 -22.37 -16.66 -10.23
C ASP A 110 -21.62 -17.02 -11.52
N ASN A 111 -22.34 -17.15 -12.64
CA ASN A 111 -21.76 -17.54 -13.93
C ASN A 111 -20.91 -16.44 -14.60
N GLN A 112 -20.89 -15.21 -14.07
CA GLN A 112 -20.11 -14.09 -14.60
C GLN A 112 -18.83 -13.79 -13.81
N LEU A 113 -18.50 -14.56 -12.76
CA LEU A 113 -17.31 -14.33 -11.94
C LEU A 113 -15.99 -14.34 -12.73
N SER A 114 -15.91 -15.18 -13.76
CA SER A 114 -14.75 -15.28 -14.65
C SER A 114 -14.51 -14.00 -15.45
N GLU A 115 -15.58 -13.31 -15.86
CA GLU A 115 -15.50 -12.04 -16.60
C GLU A 115 -14.78 -10.96 -15.79
N PHE A 116 -14.86 -11.00 -14.47
CA PHE A 116 -14.21 -10.05 -13.56
C PHE A 116 -12.86 -10.55 -13.00
N GLY A 117 -12.40 -11.72 -13.45
CA GLY A 117 -11.16 -12.34 -12.97
C GLY A 117 -11.25 -12.81 -11.51
N LEU A 118 -12.44 -13.13 -11.02
CA LEU A 118 -12.64 -13.61 -9.63
C LEU A 118 -12.52 -15.13 -9.51
N ASP A 119 -12.64 -15.86 -10.62
CA ASP A 119 -12.43 -17.31 -10.68
C ASP A 119 -10.93 -17.67 -10.64
N ASN A 120 -10.11 -16.89 -11.35
CA ASN A 120 -8.65 -16.91 -11.22
C ASN A 120 -8.16 -15.56 -10.64
N PRO A 121 -8.24 -15.39 -9.32
CA PRO A 121 -7.96 -14.11 -8.68
C PRO A 121 -6.50 -13.71 -8.84
N GLN A 122 -6.26 -12.40 -8.97
CA GLN A 122 -4.90 -11.85 -8.94
C GLN A 122 -4.26 -12.03 -7.57
N ALA A 123 -5.06 -11.81 -6.52
CA ALA A 123 -4.63 -12.02 -5.15
C ALA A 123 -5.83 -12.35 -4.25
N THR A 124 -5.57 -13.00 -3.14
CA THR A 124 -6.56 -13.28 -2.09
C THR A 124 -5.98 -12.92 -0.74
N ILE A 125 -6.71 -12.14 0.03
CA ILE A 125 -6.35 -11.75 1.39
C ILE A 125 -7.34 -12.43 2.32
N GLU A 126 -6.84 -13.29 3.19
CA GLU A 126 -7.61 -13.97 4.23
C GLU A 126 -7.28 -13.32 5.58
N ILE A 127 -8.31 -12.83 6.26
CA ILE A 127 -8.22 -12.09 7.51
C ILE A 127 -8.85 -12.96 8.60
N LYS A 128 -8.05 -13.31 9.61
CA LYS A 128 -8.54 -14.00 10.80
C LYS A 128 -8.60 -13.02 11.96
N LEU A 129 -9.79 -12.89 12.54
CA LEU A 129 -10.03 -12.02 13.68
C LEU A 129 -9.83 -12.78 15.00
N LYS A 130 -9.67 -12.03 16.10
CA LYS A 130 -9.55 -12.56 17.47
C LYS A 130 -10.77 -13.39 17.90
N ASN A 131 -11.96 -13.04 17.40
CA ASN A 131 -13.20 -13.77 17.63
C ASN A 131 -13.34 -15.04 16.77
N GLN A 132 -12.26 -15.46 16.10
CA GLN A 132 -12.17 -16.63 15.22
C GLN A 132 -12.97 -16.51 13.90
N GLN A 133 -13.60 -15.36 13.62
CA GLN A 133 -14.20 -15.11 12.32
C GLN A 133 -13.11 -14.97 11.25
N ILE A 134 -13.42 -15.53 10.08
CA ILE A 134 -12.55 -15.48 8.90
C ILE A 134 -13.29 -14.73 7.82
N HIS A 135 -12.65 -13.67 7.31
CA HIS A 135 -13.08 -12.93 6.15
C HIS A 135 -12.07 -13.15 5.03
N LYS A 136 -12.54 -13.26 3.79
CA LYS A 136 -11.68 -13.37 2.62
C LYS A 136 -12.03 -12.27 1.62
N LEU A 137 -11.03 -11.47 1.25
CA LEU A 137 -11.10 -10.52 0.15
C LEU A 137 -10.43 -11.14 -1.08
N ILE A 138 -11.22 -11.42 -2.11
CA ILE A 138 -10.75 -11.94 -3.39
C ILE A 138 -10.59 -10.76 -4.33
N LEU A 139 -9.39 -10.57 -4.87
CA LEU A 139 -9.02 -9.48 -5.76
C LEU A 139 -8.97 -9.99 -7.20
N GLY A 140 -9.83 -9.45 -8.04
CA GLY A 140 -9.96 -9.80 -9.46
C GLY A 140 -9.15 -8.89 -10.37
N LYS A 141 -9.66 -8.61 -11.57
CA LYS A 141 -9.00 -7.76 -12.57
C LYS A 141 -9.29 -6.27 -12.36
N LEU A 142 -8.49 -5.44 -13.03
CA LEU A 142 -8.75 -4.00 -13.10
C LEU A 142 -9.98 -3.71 -13.98
N ASN A 143 -10.68 -2.63 -13.68
CA ASN A 143 -11.72 -2.10 -14.55
C ASN A 143 -11.11 -1.49 -15.82
N PHE A 144 -11.95 -1.13 -16.79
CA PHE A 144 -11.51 -0.71 -18.13
C PHE A 144 -10.56 0.50 -18.16
N ASN A 145 -10.67 1.42 -17.21
CA ASN A 145 -9.81 2.60 -17.12
C ASN A 145 -8.65 2.43 -16.11
N ASN A 146 -8.45 1.22 -15.58
CA ASN A 146 -7.42 0.88 -14.60
C ASN A 146 -7.44 1.74 -13.31
N SER A 147 -8.58 2.33 -12.95
CA SER A 147 -8.72 3.15 -11.75
C SER A 147 -9.10 2.32 -10.52
N PHE A 148 -9.85 1.24 -10.71
CA PHE A 148 -10.35 0.37 -9.64
C PHE A 148 -10.11 -1.10 -9.96
N LEU A 149 -10.09 -1.91 -8.92
CA LEU A 149 -10.02 -3.36 -8.99
C LEU A 149 -11.39 -3.94 -8.62
N TYR A 150 -11.81 -4.96 -9.34
CA TYR A 150 -12.94 -5.77 -8.94
C TYR A 150 -12.55 -6.64 -7.75
N ALA A 151 -13.41 -6.71 -6.73
CA ALA A 151 -13.19 -7.54 -5.56
C ALA A 151 -14.47 -8.20 -5.06
N LYS A 152 -14.34 -9.33 -4.38
CA LYS A 152 -15.43 -10.03 -3.70
C LYS A 152 -15.06 -10.28 -2.25
N VAL A 153 -16.00 -10.03 -1.34
CA VAL A 153 -15.87 -10.46 0.06
C VAL A 153 -16.60 -11.77 0.24
N GLU A 154 -15.87 -12.79 0.68
CA GLU A 154 -16.43 -14.07 1.11
C GLU A 154 -16.34 -14.13 2.64
N SER A 155 -17.48 -14.38 3.28
CA SER A 155 -17.55 -14.69 4.70
C SER A 155 -17.82 -16.19 4.85
N ALA A 156 -17.34 -16.80 5.94
CA ALA A 156 -17.59 -18.22 6.21
C ALA A 156 -19.09 -18.59 6.28
N VAL A 157 -19.97 -17.59 6.42
CA VAL A 157 -21.43 -17.75 6.34
C VAL A 157 -21.87 -17.61 4.88
N LYS A 158 -22.15 -18.73 4.23
CA LYS A 158 -22.72 -18.75 2.88
C LYS A 158 -24.19 -18.33 2.95
N ASN A 159 -24.51 -17.18 2.36
CA ASN A 159 -25.90 -16.85 2.04
C ASN A 159 -26.28 -17.59 0.76
N ASN A 160 -27.47 -18.20 0.74
CA ASN A 160 -27.94 -19.14 -0.28
C ASN A 160 -28.45 -18.43 -1.55
N ASP A 161 -27.92 -17.24 -1.84
CA ASP A 161 -28.34 -16.38 -2.94
C ASP A 161 -27.40 -16.58 -4.13
N ASN A 162 -27.95 -16.85 -5.31
CA ASN A 162 -27.20 -17.08 -6.57
C ASN A 162 -26.52 -15.81 -7.14
N PHE A 163 -26.42 -14.75 -6.33
CA PHE A 163 -25.87 -13.46 -6.70
C PHE A 163 -24.71 -13.11 -5.78
N ASN A 164 -23.56 -12.78 -6.36
CA ASN A 164 -22.44 -12.24 -5.63
C ASN A 164 -22.47 -10.71 -5.66
N ILE A 165 -22.11 -10.10 -4.53
CA ILE A 165 -21.83 -8.66 -4.48
C ILE A 165 -20.38 -8.45 -4.89
N LEU A 166 -20.21 -7.84 -6.06
CA LEU A 166 -18.94 -7.38 -6.59
C LEU A 166 -18.68 -5.94 -6.13
N LEU A 167 -17.50 -5.70 -5.59
CA LEU A 167 -17.05 -4.40 -5.08
C LEU A 167 -16.02 -3.81 -6.05
N LEU A 168 -16.04 -2.50 -6.23
CA LEU A 168 -14.95 -1.76 -6.89
C LEU A 168 -14.08 -1.13 -5.80
N VAL A 169 -12.86 -1.65 -5.64
CA VAL A 169 -11.92 -1.21 -4.61
C VAL A 169 -10.72 -0.49 -5.21
N SER A 170 -9.99 0.29 -4.41
CA SER A 170 -8.78 0.99 -4.89
C SER A 170 -7.75 0.00 -5.44
N LYS A 171 -7.04 0.37 -6.51
CA LYS A 171 -5.87 -0.37 -7.02
C LYS A 171 -4.75 -0.52 -5.99
N ASP A 172 -4.76 0.28 -4.92
CA ASP A 172 -3.82 0.19 -3.80
C ASP A 172 -3.81 -1.19 -3.16
N PHE A 173 -4.93 -1.92 -3.18
CA PHE A 173 -4.96 -3.31 -2.73
C PHE A 173 -4.02 -4.20 -3.56
N SER A 174 -4.02 -4.04 -4.89
CA SER A 174 -3.09 -4.76 -5.77
C SER A 174 -1.64 -4.35 -5.49
N ASN A 175 -1.38 -3.06 -5.31
CA ASN A 175 -0.03 -2.56 -5.00
C ASN A 175 0.47 -3.07 -3.63
N ALA A 176 -0.43 -3.21 -2.65
CA ALA A 176 -0.10 -3.69 -1.33
C ALA A 176 0.30 -5.17 -1.32
N VAL A 177 -0.35 -6.00 -2.13
CA VAL A 177 -0.15 -7.47 -2.12
C VAL A 177 0.91 -7.95 -3.11
N ASN A 178 1.14 -7.25 -4.22
CA ASN A 178 2.10 -7.64 -5.27
C ASN A 178 3.52 -7.11 -5.01
N ARG A 179 3.97 -7.14 -3.75
CA ARG A 179 5.32 -6.70 -3.34
C ARG A 179 6.25 -7.89 -3.24
N ASP A 180 7.53 -7.66 -3.48
CA ASP A 180 8.55 -8.70 -3.29
C ASP A 180 8.59 -9.17 -1.83
N LEU A 181 8.86 -10.46 -1.61
CA LEU A 181 8.96 -11.04 -0.26
C LEU A 181 9.96 -10.27 0.61
N SER A 182 11.04 -9.73 0.02
CA SER A 182 12.09 -8.99 0.71
C SER A 182 11.58 -7.68 1.32
N GLU A 183 10.63 -7.02 0.66
CA GLU A 183 10.03 -5.78 1.19
C GLU A 183 9.21 -6.06 2.46
N TRP A 184 8.53 -7.21 2.51
CA TRP A 184 7.73 -7.63 3.65
C TRP A 184 8.56 -7.89 4.90
N LYS A 185 9.89 -8.06 4.77
CA LYS A 185 10.80 -8.25 5.89
C LYS A 185 11.11 -6.93 6.58
N GLU A 186 11.29 -6.95 7.89
CA GLU A 186 11.80 -5.78 8.61
C GLU A 186 13.13 -5.36 7.98
N SER A 187 13.19 -4.13 7.45
CA SER A 187 14.41 -3.62 6.81
C SER A 187 15.49 -3.42 7.87
N ASP A 188 16.68 -3.97 7.64
CA ASP A 188 17.84 -3.65 8.46
C ASP A 188 18.12 -2.15 8.35
N LYS A 189 17.94 -1.42 9.44
CA LYS A 189 18.12 0.05 9.54
C LYS A 189 19.56 0.53 9.27
N ASN A 190 20.43 -0.29 8.66
CA ASN A 190 21.85 -0.02 8.44
C ASN A 190 22.26 0.23 6.98
N SER A 191 21.35 0.21 6.00
CA SER A 191 21.74 0.45 4.59
C SER A 191 21.78 1.93 4.17
N GLU A 192 21.48 2.87 5.07
CA GLU A 192 21.61 4.32 4.82
C GLU A 192 22.52 4.96 5.88
N SER A 193 23.76 4.48 5.91
CA SER A 193 24.90 5.16 6.53
C SER A 193 26.16 4.83 5.73
N GLN A 194 26.08 4.90 4.38
CA GLN A 194 27.31 5.16 3.64
C GLN A 194 27.62 6.64 3.87
N PRO A 195 28.74 6.99 4.54
CA PRO A 195 29.12 8.38 4.64
C PRO A 195 29.25 8.94 3.22
N LEU A 196 28.58 10.07 2.98
CA LEU A 196 28.79 10.90 1.80
C LEU A 196 30.32 11.03 1.62
N PRO A 197 30.89 10.77 0.42
CA PRO A 197 32.33 10.91 0.22
C PRO A 197 32.75 12.30 0.70
N GLU A 198 33.61 12.35 1.73
CA GLU A 198 34.06 13.63 2.27
C GLU A 198 34.67 14.45 1.14
N LEU A 199 34.12 15.65 0.91
CA LEU A 199 34.69 16.62 -0.01
C LEU A 199 36.13 16.89 0.44
N PRO A 200 37.15 16.76 -0.44
CA PRO A 200 38.54 16.87 -0.03
C PRO A 200 38.79 18.23 0.64
N LYS A 201 39.24 18.17 1.90
CA LYS A 201 39.57 19.33 2.71
C LYS A 201 40.73 20.07 2.05
N LEU A 202 40.50 21.30 1.60
CA LEU A 202 41.54 22.19 1.06
C LEU A 202 42.64 22.37 2.11
N THR A 203 43.81 21.80 1.85
CA THR A 203 45.02 22.06 2.62
C THR A 203 45.59 23.43 2.22
N PRO A 204 46.14 24.20 3.17
CA PRO A 204 46.70 25.51 2.86
C PRO A 204 47.91 25.33 1.94
N ILE A 205 47.88 26.03 0.81
CA ILE A 205 48.98 26.15 -0.14
C ILE A 205 50.18 26.71 0.62
N THR A 206 51.19 25.88 0.86
CA THR A 206 52.53 26.36 1.17
C THR A 206 53.25 26.58 -0.15
N THR A 207 53.49 27.86 -0.43
CA THR A 207 54.30 28.36 -1.54
C THR A 207 55.69 27.69 -1.53
N PRO A 208 56.19 27.18 -2.66
CA PRO A 208 57.53 26.61 -2.70
C PRO A 208 58.58 27.73 -2.70
N THR A 209 59.40 27.79 -1.65
CA THR A 209 60.68 28.51 -1.68
C THR A 209 61.67 27.72 -2.52
N ASN A 210 62.09 28.34 -3.61
CA ASN A 210 63.09 27.89 -4.56
C ASN A 210 64.45 27.64 -3.88
N SER A 211 65.00 26.41 -3.99
CA SER A 211 66.45 26.18 -3.84
C SER A 211 66.92 24.96 -4.66
N LYS A 212 67.49 25.29 -5.83
CA LYS A 212 68.66 24.69 -6.51
C LYS A 212 68.88 23.16 -6.49
N LYS A 213 68.65 22.58 -7.68
CA LYS A 213 69.60 21.80 -8.52
C LYS A 213 70.32 20.58 -7.90
N LYS A 214 69.96 19.38 -8.39
CA LYS A 214 70.93 18.49 -9.07
C LYS A 214 70.21 17.51 -9.99
N ILE A 215 70.61 17.54 -11.26
CA ILE A 215 70.09 16.74 -12.36
C ILE A 215 70.96 15.49 -12.43
N ASN A 216 70.37 14.30 -12.26
CA ASN A 216 71.03 13.05 -12.58
C ASN A 216 70.11 12.24 -13.51
N THR A 217 70.49 12.19 -14.78
CA THR A 217 69.93 11.35 -15.84
C THR A 217 70.20 9.87 -15.60
N ALA A 218 69.19 9.02 -15.74
CA ALA A 218 69.38 7.60 -16.03
C ALA A 218 68.19 7.06 -16.86
N THR A 219 68.43 6.98 -18.17
CA THR A 219 67.73 6.16 -19.17
C THR A 219 67.78 4.68 -18.81
N ILE A 220 66.67 3.92 -18.89
CA ILE A 220 66.49 2.53 -19.44
C ILE A 220 64.96 2.28 -19.49
N ARG A 221 64.24 2.30 -20.63
CA ARG A 221 64.07 1.31 -21.72
C ARG A 221 63.34 0.00 -21.30
N GLY A 222 62.11 -0.20 -21.81
CA GLY A 222 61.35 -1.47 -21.77
C GLY A 222 59.83 -1.21 -21.66
N TYR A 223 59.07 -0.95 -22.73
CA TYR A 223 58.56 -1.83 -23.80
C TYR A 223 57.70 -3.03 -23.35
N PHE A 224 56.55 -3.17 -24.03
CA PHE A 224 55.58 -4.29 -24.13
C PHE A 224 54.42 -4.30 -23.11
N LYS A 225 53.15 -4.54 -23.47
CA LYS A 225 52.43 -4.63 -24.77
C LYS A 225 50.93 -4.68 -24.44
N ILE A 226 50.10 -3.85 -25.08
CA ILE A 226 48.63 -3.99 -25.06
C ILE A 226 48.24 -4.63 -26.39
N PRO A 227 47.45 -5.71 -26.43
CA PRO A 227 46.78 -6.12 -27.65
C PRO A 227 45.29 -5.74 -27.60
N TRP A 228 44.95 -4.86 -28.52
CA TRP A 228 43.62 -4.58 -29.04
C TRP A 228 43.34 -5.59 -30.16
N LEU A 229 42.19 -6.27 -30.18
CA LEU A 229 41.60 -6.98 -31.34
C LEU A 229 40.30 -7.62 -30.84
N CYS A 230 39.17 -7.70 -31.54
CA CYS A 230 38.74 -7.13 -32.82
C CYS A 230 37.23 -7.33 -32.88
N ILE A 231 36.53 -6.37 -33.47
CA ILE A 231 35.14 -6.41 -33.89
C ILE A 231 34.94 -7.52 -34.94
N LYS A 232 33.85 -8.29 -34.85
CA LYS A 232 33.20 -8.91 -36.03
C LYS A 232 31.67 -8.91 -35.90
N ASN A 233 31.05 -8.18 -36.82
CA ASN A 233 29.64 -8.24 -37.21
C ASN A 233 29.21 -9.68 -37.49
N LEU A 234 27.94 -10.00 -37.17
CA LEU A 234 27.19 -10.98 -37.93
C LEU A 234 25.76 -10.49 -38.14
N ASP A 235 25.47 -10.27 -39.42
CA ASP A 235 24.24 -9.76 -40.00
C ASP A 235 23.31 -10.94 -40.39
N ILE A 236 22.01 -10.81 -40.06
CA ILE A 236 20.81 -11.16 -40.87
C ILE A 236 20.45 -12.68 -41.01
N PRO A 237 19.20 -13.16 -41.29
CA PRO A 237 17.86 -12.54 -41.44
C PRO A 237 16.68 -13.19 -40.64
N LEU A 238 15.51 -12.51 -40.62
CA LEU A 238 14.14 -13.07 -40.51
C LEU A 238 13.47 -13.07 -41.92
N PRO A 239 12.20 -13.49 -42.11
CA PRO A 239 11.53 -14.81 -42.00
C PRO A 239 10.94 -15.23 -43.39
N PRO A 240 9.94 -16.13 -43.47
CA PRO A 240 8.71 -15.70 -44.17
C PRO A 240 7.38 -16.21 -43.55
N PHE A 241 6.36 -15.33 -43.64
CA PHE A 241 4.89 -15.46 -43.55
C PHE A 241 4.24 -16.31 -42.46
#